data_AF-A0A7S4MD15-F1
#
_entry.id   AF-A0A7S4MD15-F1
#
_cell.length_a   1.000
_cell.length_b   1.000
_cell.length_c   1.000
_cell.angle_alpha   90.00
_cell.angle_beta   90.00
_cell.angle_gamma   90.00
#
_symmetry.space_group_name_H-M   'P 1'
#
loop_
_entity.id
_entity.type
_entity.pdbx_description
1 polymer ?
#
loop_
_entity_poly.entity_id
_entity_poly.type
_entity_poly.pdbx_seq_one_letter_code
_entity_poly.pdbx_strand_id
1 'polypeptide(L)'
;MTTALINLRSIWNVTVTSIVHDGFSSQWKVEFDNNIGNIGSLSIDSADVASENGDGSISSQVTTLAHGTWPENYGSDYIYSDTSTCGSTLIGGSSSTQYVSLLADFDGTAVNGGSYRLALGGQVTSCISYDASAAVVEAALLSLGNIHSVNVVRSLSPSTSQFPYTYQVLFRGEYEYGDWPVLGIPIESFGSGSCLPFTGGTNHRGVVLPVRDEMSCSSGRKKTQAIIADSNSPIGGTFSIHYSGNVVPSVLLTATAAEMEAHLRSLDGLKSVEVSKVSYQDMAWGVAWIVRFMPTNETLEMFAVDDKLTTGSDAKVNVYPVLNVTTVATQDDISGNFRIHLGGEKTDVISHQATHGKILHELHRLVGVGKVVMLGSSYEDDELAVQFRALV
;
A
#
# COMPACT_ATOMS: atom_id res chain seq x y z
N MET A 1 28.01 -17.64 -12.99
CA MET A 1 27.70 -16.35 -12.33
C MET A 1 26.21 -16.05 -12.35
N THR A 2 25.56 -15.98 -13.53
CA THR A 2 24.12 -15.72 -13.68
C THR A 2 23.23 -16.61 -12.81
N THR A 3 23.44 -17.94 -12.84
CA THR A 3 22.69 -18.91 -12.01
C THR A 3 22.88 -18.72 -10.51
N ALA A 4 24.04 -18.20 -10.07
CA ALA A 4 24.29 -17.95 -8.65
C ALA A 4 23.62 -16.65 -8.17
N LEU A 5 23.58 -15.62 -9.03
CA LEU A 5 22.96 -14.33 -8.72
C LEU A 5 21.43 -14.40 -8.75
N ILE A 6 20.84 -15.17 -9.65
CA ILE A 6 19.38 -15.43 -9.71
C ILE A 6 18.87 -16.16 -8.44
N ASN A 7 19.73 -16.93 -7.77
CA ASN A 7 19.37 -17.65 -6.55
C ASN A 7 19.37 -16.78 -5.28
N LEU A 8 19.80 -15.52 -5.36
CA LEU A 8 19.65 -14.55 -4.27
C LEU A 8 18.18 -14.10 -4.25
N ARG A 9 17.43 -14.50 -3.20
CA ARG A 9 15.97 -14.34 -3.09
C ARG A 9 15.44 -12.90 -3.30
N SER A 10 16.31 -11.89 -3.29
CA SER A 10 16.02 -10.47 -3.47
C SER A 10 16.24 -9.91 -4.89
N ILE A 11 16.79 -10.69 -5.83
CA ILE A 11 17.19 -10.19 -7.16
C ILE A 11 16.49 -11.01 -8.23
N TRP A 12 15.37 -10.51 -8.75
CA TRP A 12 14.45 -11.31 -9.56
C TRP A 12 14.61 -11.21 -11.08
N ASN A 13 15.64 -10.53 -11.59
CA ASN A 13 16.15 -10.70 -12.96
C ASN A 13 17.49 -9.96 -13.09
N VAL A 14 18.52 -10.68 -13.56
CA VAL A 14 19.88 -10.15 -13.70
C VAL A 14 20.48 -10.61 -15.02
N THR A 15 20.93 -9.66 -15.82
CA THR A 15 21.65 -9.90 -17.05
C THR A 15 23.14 -9.84 -16.75
N VAL A 16 23.87 -10.92 -17.04
CA VAL A 16 25.33 -10.97 -16.88
C VAL A 16 25.97 -11.10 -18.25
N THR A 17 26.80 -10.14 -18.62
CA THR A 17 27.54 -10.14 -19.88
C THR A 17 29.04 -10.21 -19.62
N SER A 18 29.74 -11.14 -20.26
CA SER A 18 31.20 -11.16 -20.23
C SER A 18 31.74 -10.00 -21.08
N ILE A 19 32.55 -9.12 -20.50
CA ILE A 19 33.18 -7.99 -21.20
C ILE A 19 34.57 -8.40 -21.70
N VAL A 20 35.36 -9.01 -20.82
CA VAL A 20 36.71 -9.52 -21.12
C VAL A 20 36.83 -10.91 -20.52
N HIS A 21 37.33 -11.85 -21.32
CA HIS A 21 37.74 -13.16 -20.83
C HIS A 21 38.96 -13.59 -21.64
N ASP A 22 40.14 -13.31 -21.10
CA ASP A 22 41.41 -13.76 -21.63
C ASP A 22 42.15 -14.62 -20.59
N GLY A 23 43.33 -15.13 -20.94
CA GLY A 23 44.11 -16.00 -20.05
C GLY A 23 44.61 -15.33 -18.76
N PHE A 24 44.39 -14.03 -18.57
CA PHE A 24 44.92 -13.25 -17.44
C PHE A 24 43.86 -12.44 -16.69
N SER A 25 42.71 -12.18 -17.29
CA SER A 25 41.66 -11.33 -16.75
C SER A 25 40.27 -11.82 -17.15
N SER A 26 39.34 -11.70 -16.21
CA SER A 26 37.93 -11.94 -16.46
C SER A 26 37.12 -10.78 -15.89
N GLN A 27 36.30 -10.17 -16.74
CA GLN A 27 35.45 -9.04 -16.40
C GLN A 27 34.02 -9.34 -16.83
N TRP A 28 33.09 -9.15 -15.90
CA TRP A 28 31.66 -9.31 -16.13
C TRP A 28 30.93 -8.01 -15.85
N LYS A 29 30.00 -7.66 -16.74
CA LYS A 29 28.97 -6.65 -16.51
C LYS A 29 27.77 -7.35 -15.89
N VAL A 30 27.25 -6.81 -14.79
CA VAL A 30 26.03 -7.27 -14.15
C VAL A 30 25.02 -6.12 -14.23
N GLU A 31 23.92 -6.36 -14.92
CA GLU A 31 22.81 -5.41 -15.07
C GLU A 31 21.58 -5.98 -14.40
N PHE A 32 20.91 -5.17 -13.60
CA PHE A 32 19.65 -5.52 -12.96
C PHE A 32 18.52 -4.97 -13.81
N ASP A 33 17.59 -5.83 -14.20
CA ASP A 33 16.54 -5.45 -15.14
C ASP A 33 15.41 -4.63 -14.45
N ASN A 34 15.45 -4.53 -13.12
CA ASN A 34 14.52 -3.77 -12.28
C ASN A 34 15.26 -2.92 -11.24
N ASN A 35 14.60 -1.87 -10.73
CA ASN A 35 15.11 -1.11 -9.59
C ASN A 35 15.01 -1.96 -8.32
N ILE A 36 16.15 -2.51 -7.88
CA ILE A 36 16.27 -3.39 -6.70
C ILE A 36 16.57 -2.63 -5.40
N GLY A 37 16.48 -1.29 -5.42
CA GLY A 37 16.77 -0.45 -4.26
C GLY A 37 18.27 -0.41 -3.90
N ASN A 38 18.58 0.00 -2.67
CA ASN A 38 19.96 0.03 -2.19
C ASN A 38 20.44 -1.39 -1.85
N ILE A 39 21.30 -1.96 -2.71
CA ILE A 39 21.88 -3.30 -2.54
C ILE A 39 23.05 -3.36 -1.55
N GLY A 40 23.43 -2.23 -0.94
CA GLY A 40 24.60 -2.14 -0.09
C GLY A 40 25.91 -2.33 -0.86
N SER A 41 26.99 -2.66 -0.16
CA SER A 41 28.30 -2.92 -0.78
C SER A 41 28.39 -4.36 -1.29
N LEU A 42 28.52 -4.55 -2.60
CA LEU A 42 28.81 -5.85 -3.20
C LEU A 42 30.33 -6.14 -3.08
N SER A 43 30.69 -7.27 -2.50
CA SER A 43 32.07 -7.75 -2.43
C SER A 43 32.23 -9.08 -3.17
N ILE A 44 33.45 -9.35 -3.65
CA ILE A 44 33.81 -10.63 -4.25
C ILE A 44 34.65 -11.39 -3.22
N ASP A 45 34.21 -12.60 -2.87
CA ASP A 45 35.07 -13.57 -2.21
C ASP A 45 35.96 -14.23 -3.26
N SER A 46 37.27 -14.04 -3.13
CA SER A 46 38.29 -14.56 -4.05
C SER A 46 39.22 -15.57 -3.39
N ALA A 47 38.85 -16.09 -2.20
CA ALA A 47 39.70 -16.99 -1.42
C ALA A 47 40.09 -18.28 -2.16
N ASP A 48 39.20 -18.78 -3.03
CA ASP A 48 39.42 -20.00 -3.81
C ASP A 48 39.97 -19.75 -5.22
N VAL A 49 40.27 -18.49 -5.57
CA VAL A 49 40.92 -18.17 -6.85
C VAL A 49 42.43 -18.31 -6.63
N ALA A 50 43.10 -19.08 -7.48
CA ALA A 50 44.54 -19.32 -7.39
C ALA A 50 45.19 -19.24 -8.78
N SER A 51 46.46 -18.80 -8.81
CA SER A 51 47.30 -18.95 -10.00
C SER A 51 47.70 -20.43 -10.14
N GLU A 52 47.50 -21.02 -11.31
CA GLU A 52 47.91 -22.41 -11.58
C GLU A 52 49.43 -22.63 -11.45
N ASN A 53 50.22 -21.56 -11.63
CA ASN A 53 51.68 -21.58 -11.42
C ASN A 53 52.11 -21.22 -9.98
N GLY A 54 51.16 -20.89 -9.10
CA GLY A 54 51.39 -20.67 -7.67
C GLY A 54 52.06 -19.35 -7.27
N ASP A 55 52.40 -18.48 -8.23
CA ASP A 55 53.15 -17.23 -8.02
C ASP A 55 52.38 -15.95 -8.45
N GLY A 56 51.16 -16.10 -8.96
CA GLY A 56 50.37 -14.99 -9.47
C GLY A 56 49.69 -14.18 -8.35
N SER A 57 49.79 -12.85 -8.42
CA SER A 57 49.01 -11.95 -7.58
C SER A 57 47.58 -11.83 -8.10
N ILE A 58 46.60 -12.12 -7.26
CA ILE A 58 45.18 -12.05 -7.63
C ILE A 58 44.59 -10.78 -7.00
N SER A 59 43.96 -9.95 -7.84
CA SER A 59 43.20 -8.78 -7.41
C SER A 59 41.78 -8.88 -7.94
N SER A 60 40.80 -8.77 -7.05
CA SER A 60 39.38 -8.68 -7.39
C SER A 60 38.84 -7.34 -6.93
N GLN A 61 38.06 -6.69 -7.78
CA GLN A 61 37.44 -5.40 -7.48
C GLN A 61 36.02 -5.37 -8.02
N VAL A 62 35.12 -4.73 -7.26
CA VAL A 62 33.77 -4.40 -7.71
C VAL A 62 33.72 -2.90 -7.92
N THR A 63 33.48 -2.48 -9.15
CA THR A 63 33.27 -1.07 -9.48
C THR A 63 31.80 -0.87 -9.79
N THR A 64 31.08 -0.21 -8.90
CA THR A 64 29.72 0.28 -9.18
C THR A 64 29.83 1.49 -10.11
N LEU A 65 29.25 1.41 -11.31
CA LEU A 65 29.10 2.57 -12.17
C LEU A 65 28.20 3.58 -11.44
N ALA A 66 28.70 4.78 -11.18
CA ALA A 66 27.93 5.82 -10.53
C ALA A 66 26.70 6.13 -11.39
N HIS A 67 25.50 5.98 -10.80
CA HIS A 67 24.29 6.47 -11.45
C HIS A 67 24.43 7.96 -11.71
N GLY A 68 23.86 8.43 -12.83
CA GLY A 68 23.67 9.86 -13.04
C GLY A 68 22.96 10.46 -11.83
N THR A 69 23.47 11.58 -11.32
CA THR A 69 22.79 12.30 -10.25
C THR A 69 21.45 12.79 -10.79
N TRP A 70 20.37 12.27 -10.21
CA TRP A 70 19.04 12.81 -10.47
C TRP A 70 19.04 14.32 -10.18
N PRO A 71 18.33 15.14 -10.98
CA PRO A 71 18.13 16.55 -10.64
C PRO A 71 17.59 16.68 -9.22
N GLU A 72 17.98 17.72 -8.47
CA GLU A 72 17.62 17.95 -7.05
C GLU A 72 16.12 17.85 -6.72
N ASN A 73 15.25 17.90 -7.72
CA ASN A 73 13.79 17.87 -7.59
C ASN A 73 13.16 16.52 -7.95
N TYR A 74 13.95 15.45 -8.11
CA TYR A 74 13.45 14.10 -8.35
C TYR A 74 13.29 13.36 -7.01
N GLY A 75 12.06 13.29 -6.50
CA GLY A 75 11.69 12.66 -5.23
C GLY A 75 10.17 12.61 -5.07
N SER A 76 9.69 11.90 -4.06
CA SER A 76 8.27 11.93 -3.70
C SER A 76 8.03 12.97 -2.61
N ASP A 77 7.01 13.81 -2.76
CA ASP A 77 6.65 14.83 -1.78
C ASP A 77 5.14 14.76 -1.46
N TYR A 78 4.79 15.07 -0.22
CA TYR A 78 3.41 15.05 0.26
C TYR A 78 2.84 16.47 0.21
N ILE A 79 1.78 16.65 -0.59
CA ILE A 79 0.96 17.86 -0.50
C ILE A 79 -0.20 17.56 0.45
N TYR A 80 -0.18 18.16 1.63
CA TYR A 80 -1.26 18.03 2.61
C TYR A 80 -2.40 19.00 2.29
N SER A 81 -3.63 18.50 2.24
CA SER A 81 -4.84 19.35 2.23
C SER A 81 -5.27 19.65 3.67
N ASP A 82 -4.63 20.62 4.32
CA ASP A 82 -4.90 21.04 5.70
C ASP A 82 -4.77 19.93 6.79
N THR A 83 -4.43 20.31 8.03
CA THR A 83 -4.22 19.34 9.13
C THR A 83 -5.53 18.78 9.71
N SER A 84 -6.70 19.18 9.19
CA SER A 84 -8.02 18.83 9.69
C SER A 84 -8.73 17.79 8.82
N THR A 85 -8.31 17.64 7.56
CA THR A 85 -8.71 16.58 6.64
C THR A 85 -7.46 15.79 6.28
N CYS A 86 -7.37 14.53 6.70
CA CYS A 86 -6.26 13.65 6.32
C CYS A 86 -6.31 13.26 4.83
N GLY A 87 -6.38 14.24 3.93
CA GLY A 87 -6.12 14.12 2.50
C GLY A 87 -4.66 14.50 2.27
N SER A 88 -3.88 13.54 1.80
CA SER A 88 -2.52 13.80 1.35
C SER A 88 -2.44 13.39 -0.11
N THR A 89 -1.95 14.29 -0.96
CA THR A 89 -1.63 13.93 -2.35
C THR A 89 -0.16 13.61 -2.37
N LEU A 90 0.18 12.33 -2.51
CA LEU A 90 1.56 11.91 -2.70
C LEU A 90 1.92 12.13 -4.17
N ILE A 91 2.84 13.05 -4.43
CA ILE A 91 3.41 13.27 -5.75
C ILE A 91 4.72 12.50 -5.83
N GLY A 92 4.95 11.76 -6.92
CA GLY A 92 6.21 11.07 -7.18
C GLY A 92 6.35 9.66 -6.57
N GLY A 93 5.37 9.17 -5.81
CA GLY A 93 5.27 7.76 -5.38
C GLY A 93 4.61 6.86 -6.44
N SER A 94 4.62 5.53 -6.30
CA SER A 94 3.88 4.65 -7.24
C SER A 94 2.37 4.94 -7.20
N SER A 95 1.73 5.11 -8.37
CA SER A 95 0.30 5.44 -8.50
C SER A 95 -0.30 4.90 -9.79
N SER A 96 -1.58 4.52 -9.75
CA SER A 96 -2.38 4.16 -10.94
C SER A 96 -2.70 5.37 -11.82
N THR A 97 -2.67 6.59 -11.26
CA THR A 97 -2.82 7.84 -12.02
C THR A 97 -1.46 8.49 -12.21
N GLN A 98 -1.09 8.73 -13.47
CA GLN A 98 0.20 9.31 -13.82
C GLN A 98 0.07 10.35 -14.94
N TYR A 99 0.77 11.46 -14.80
CA TYR A 99 0.81 12.53 -15.80
C TYR A 99 2.11 12.46 -16.59
N VAL A 100 2.00 12.29 -17.91
CA VAL A 100 3.11 12.30 -18.85
C VAL A 100 3.16 13.66 -19.52
N SER A 101 4.25 14.39 -19.30
CA SER A 101 4.48 15.71 -19.90
C SER A 101 5.85 15.76 -20.56
N LEU A 102 5.89 16.26 -21.80
CA LEU A 102 7.12 16.51 -22.52
C LEU A 102 7.42 18.01 -22.50
N LEU A 103 8.69 18.37 -22.40
CA LEU A 103 9.13 19.76 -22.41
C LEU A 103 10.35 19.94 -23.30
N ALA A 104 10.52 21.13 -23.86
CA ALA A 104 11.74 21.59 -24.49
C ALA A 104 11.96 23.07 -24.16
N ASP A 105 13.16 23.56 -24.42
CA ASP A 105 13.49 24.98 -24.38
C ASP A 105 13.22 25.60 -25.76
N PHE A 106 12.66 26.81 -25.76
CA PHE A 106 12.31 27.49 -27.01
C PHE A 106 13.56 27.97 -27.74
N ASP A 107 13.70 27.59 -29.01
CA ASP A 107 14.83 27.94 -29.89
C ASP A 107 14.38 28.73 -31.14
N GLY A 108 13.15 29.24 -31.14
CA GLY A 108 12.52 29.92 -32.26
C GLY A 108 11.38 29.11 -32.90
N THR A 109 11.33 27.79 -32.71
CA THR A 109 10.23 26.94 -33.19
C THR A 109 9.78 25.98 -32.09
N ALA A 110 8.48 25.93 -31.80
CA ALA A 110 7.94 24.89 -30.90
C ALA A 110 8.12 23.50 -31.53
N VAL A 111 8.08 22.45 -30.72
CA VAL A 111 8.26 21.08 -31.22
C VAL A 111 7.13 20.75 -32.20
N ASN A 112 7.50 20.40 -33.44
CA ASN A 112 6.56 20.16 -34.54
C ASN A 112 6.76 18.82 -35.24
N GLY A 113 7.65 17.98 -34.70
CA GLY A 113 7.92 16.64 -35.21
C GLY A 113 8.71 15.82 -34.19
N GLY A 114 8.71 14.51 -34.39
CA GLY A 114 9.44 13.53 -33.57
C GLY A 114 8.53 12.53 -32.88
N SER A 115 9.15 11.56 -32.21
CA SER A 115 8.42 10.51 -31.51
C SER A 115 9.21 9.95 -30.32
N TYR A 116 8.51 9.31 -29.41
CA TYR A 116 9.08 8.76 -28.17
C TYR A 116 8.46 7.41 -27.81
N ARG A 117 9.04 6.68 -26.86
CA ARG A 117 8.43 5.47 -26.28
C ARG A 117 8.13 5.69 -24.80
N LEU A 118 7.14 4.96 -24.30
CA LEU A 118 6.92 4.78 -22.87
C LEU A 118 7.38 3.39 -22.45
N ALA A 119 7.84 3.26 -21.22
CA ALA A 119 8.27 1.99 -20.64
C ALA A 119 7.48 1.68 -19.37
N LEU A 120 7.16 0.40 -19.16
CA LEU A 120 6.57 -0.08 -17.92
C LEU A 120 7.03 -1.52 -17.66
N GLY A 121 7.66 -1.76 -16.51
CA GLY A 121 8.07 -3.12 -16.09
C GLY A 121 8.97 -3.83 -17.09
N GLY A 122 9.99 -3.14 -17.63
CA GLY A 122 10.95 -3.70 -18.59
C GLY A 122 10.42 -3.83 -20.04
N GLN A 123 9.15 -3.53 -20.30
CA GLN A 123 8.58 -3.48 -21.64
C GLN A 123 8.48 -2.05 -22.15
N VAL A 124 8.50 -1.88 -23.47
CA VAL A 124 8.47 -0.57 -24.16
C VAL A 124 7.41 -0.55 -25.27
N THR A 125 6.64 0.54 -25.36
CA THR A 125 5.56 0.71 -26.35
C THR A 125 6.10 0.78 -27.78
N SER A 126 5.28 0.81 -28.83
CA SER A 126 5.74 1.33 -30.13
C SER A 126 6.11 2.82 -30.04
N CYS A 127 6.81 3.39 -31.04
CA CYS A 127 7.05 4.84 -31.08
C CYS A 127 5.71 5.59 -31.17
N ILE A 128 5.52 6.54 -30.26
CA ILE A 128 4.36 7.42 -30.11
C ILE A 128 4.75 8.79 -30.67
N SER A 129 3.94 9.35 -31.57
CA SER A 129 4.17 10.69 -32.11
C SER A 129 4.15 11.75 -31.00
N TYR A 130 4.94 12.81 -31.14
CA TYR A 130 4.99 13.93 -30.20
C TYR A 130 3.61 14.59 -29.94
N ASP A 131 2.68 14.48 -30.89
CA ASP A 131 1.34 15.07 -30.89
C ASP A 131 0.20 14.03 -30.84
N ALA A 132 0.52 12.78 -30.48
CA ALA A 132 -0.40 11.65 -30.55
C ALA A 132 -1.76 11.92 -29.88
N SER A 133 -2.83 11.32 -30.41
CA SER A 133 -4.13 11.35 -29.74
C SER A 133 -4.12 10.47 -28.48
N ALA A 134 -5.04 10.73 -27.54
CA ALA A 134 -5.19 9.90 -26.35
C ALA A 134 -5.37 8.41 -26.69
N ALA A 135 -6.18 8.11 -27.72
CA ALA A 135 -6.42 6.74 -28.18
C ALA A 135 -5.16 6.06 -28.71
N VAL A 136 -4.24 6.79 -29.35
CA VAL A 136 -2.96 6.23 -29.81
C VAL A 136 -2.05 5.91 -28.63
N VAL A 137 -2.00 6.77 -27.61
CA VAL A 137 -1.24 6.51 -26.38
C VAL A 137 -1.83 5.33 -25.61
N GLU A 138 -3.16 5.27 -25.49
CA GLU A 138 -3.88 4.16 -24.86
C GLU A 138 -3.59 2.83 -25.56
N ALA A 139 -3.70 2.78 -26.89
CA ALA A 139 -3.38 1.58 -27.66
C ALA A 139 -1.89 1.17 -27.53
N ALA A 140 -0.99 2.14 -27.48
CA ALA A 140 0.43 1.89 -27.28
C ALA A 140 0.71 1.28 -25.90
N LEU A 141 0.05 1.77 -24.85
CA LEU A 141 0.14 1.21 -23.50
C LEU A 141 -0.51 -0.18 -23.40
N LEU A 142 -1.69 -0.38 -23.98
CA LEU A 142 -2.35 -1.70 -24.02
C LEU A 142 -1.57 -2.76 -24.81
N SER A 143 -0.58 -2.37 -25.62
CA SER A 143 0.32 -3.32 -26.29
C SER A 143 1.37 -3.92 -25.35
N LEU A 144 1.54 -3.37 -24.15
CA LEU A 144 2.40 -3.94 -23.11
C LEU A 144 1.65 -5.08 -22.42
N GLY A 145 2.29 -6.24 -22.27
CA GLY A 145 1.65 -7.46 -21.78
C GLY A 145 1.22 -7.39 -20.30
N ASN A 146 1.70 -6.39 -19.57
CA ASN A 146 1.42 -6.11 -18.17
C ASN A 146 0.25 -5.12 -17.96
N ILE A 147 -0.42 -4.66 -19.03
CA ILE A 147 -1.55 -3.72 -18.93
C ILE A 147 -2.82 -4.35 -19.51
N HIS A 148 -3.79 -4.64 -18.66
CA HIS A 148 -5.08 -5.20 -19.08
C HIS A 148 -6.15 -4.14 -19.37
N SER A 149 -6.06 -2.97 -18.71
CA SER A 149 -6.99 -1.87 -18.91
C SER A 149 -6.32 -0.55 -18.52
N VAL A 150 -6.41 0.44 -19.41
CA VAL A 150 -5.87 1.79 -19.19
C VAL A 150 -6.80 2.80 -19.84
N ASN A 151 -6.94 3.96 -19.23
CA ASN A 151 -7.66 5.08 -19.81
C ASN A 151 -6.71 6.27 -19.92
N VAL A 152 -6.68 6.90 -21.09
CA VAL A 152 -5.82 8.07 -21.33
C VAL A 152 -6.68 9.29 -21.66
N VAL A 153 -6.39 10.40 -21.00
CA VAL A 153 -6.96 11.71 -21.30
C VAL A 153 -5.85 12.64 -21.76
N ARG A 154 -6.06 13.33 -22.88
CA ARG A 154 -5.13 14.32 -23.43
C ARG A 154 -5.61 15.72 -23.12
N SER A 155 -4.72 16.58 -22.65
CA SER A 155 -4.99 18.00 -22.42
C SER A 155 -3.94 18.87 -23.12
N LEU A 156 -4.25 20.15 -23.34
CA LEU A 156 -3.29 21.11 -23.86
C LEU A 156 -2.18 21.35 -22.85
N SER A 157 -0.93 21.31 -23.31
CA SER A 157 0.21 21.72 -22.49
C SER A 157 0.32 23.25 -22.44
N PRO A 158 0.87 23.82 -21.36
CA PRO A 158 1.25 25.23 -21.32
C PRO A 158 2.21 25.56 -22.46
N SER A 159 2.12 26.77 -23.03
CA SER A 159 3.01 27.20 -24.11
C SER A 159 4.50 27.18 -23.73
N THR A 160 4.82 27.19 -22.44
CA THR A 160 6.18 27.07 -21.92
C THR A 160 6.79 25.67 -22.09
N SER A 161 5.97 24.62 -22.25
CA SER A 161 6.44 23.25 -22.50
C SER A 161 7.01 23.07 -23.91
N GLN A 162 6.63 23.89 -24.88
CA GLN A 162 6.97 23.73 -26.31
C GLN A 162 6.42 22.46 -26.99
N PHE A 163 5.86 21.52 -26.23
CA PHE A 163 5.04 20.42 -26.75
C PHE A 163 3.55 20.79 -26.66
N PRO A 164 2.70 20.27 -27.57
CA PRO A 164 1.30 20.68 -27.64
C PRO A 164 0.43 20.05 -26.54
N TYR A 165 0.82 18.91 -25.97
CA TYR A 165 -0.06 18.11 -25.11
C TYR A 165 0.62 17.49 -23.89
N THR A 166 -0.20 17.26 -22.87
CA THR A 166 0.09 16.43 -21.69
C THR A 166 -0.96 15.31 -21.63
N TYR A 167 -0.59 14.18 -21.04
CA TYR A 167 -1.46 13.00 -20.95
C TYR A 167 -1.64 12.59 -19.50
N GLN A 168 -2.89 12.47 -19.07
CA GLN A 168 -3.25 11.77 -17.85
C GLN A 168 -3.52 10.30 -18.19
N VAL A 169 -2.73 9.41 -17.60
CA VAL A 169 -2.85 7.97 -17.73
C VAL A 169 -3.45 7.43 -16.44
N LEU A 170 -4.56 6.71 -16.55
CA LEU A 170 -5.20 5.98 -15.46
C LEU A 170 -5.14 4.48 -15.77
N PHE A 171 -4.28 3.76 -15.07
CA PHE A 171 -4.28 2.31 -15.11
C PHE A 171 -5.46 1.76 -14.30
N ARG A 172 -6.17 0.78 -14.85
CA ARG A 172 -7.28 0.09 -14.17
C ARG A 172 -6.86 -1.32 -13.78
N GLY A 173 -7.37 -1.77 -12.64
CA GLY A 173 -6.93 -3.00 -12.01
C GLY A 173 -5.59 -2.82 -11.30
N GLU A 174 -4.86 -3.90 -11.15
CA GLU A 174 -3.67 -3.97 -10.32
C GLU A 174 -2.47 -4.44 -11.12
N TYR A 175 -1.30 -3.98 -10.72
CA TYR A 175 -0.04 -4.49 -11.23
C TYR A 175 0.31 -5.79 -10.47
N GLU A 176 1.04 -6.71 -11.12
CA GLU A 176 1.32 -8.07 -10.60
C GLU A 176 1.87 -8.10 -9.16
N TYR A 177 2.57 -7.03 -8.74
CA TYR A 177 3.20 -6.90 -7.42
C TYR A 177 2.58 -5.79 -6.54
N GLY A 178 1.38 -5.32 -6.88
CA GLY A 178 0.63 -4.32 -6.13
C GLY A 178 0.51 -2.97 -6.83
N ASP A 179 1.23 -1.97 -6.32
CA ASP A 179 1.13 -0.58 -6.82
C ASP A 179 1.69 -0.47 -8.25
N TRP A 180 1.04 0.33 -9.10
CA TRP A 180 1.48 0.54 -10.49
C TRP A 180 2.86 1.23 -10.54
N PRO A 181 3.86 0.64 -11.23
CA PRO A 181 5.15 1.28 -11.42
C PRO A 181 5.01 2.59 -12.19
N VAL A 182 5.96 3.50 -11.97
CA VAL A 182 6.02 4.76 -12.73
C VAL A 182 6.38 4.47 -14.18
N LEU A 183 5.67 5.08 -15.12
CA LEU A 183 6.02 5.05 -16.53
C LEU A 183 7.41 5.65 -16.73
N GLY A 184 8.27 4.93 -17.43
CA GLY A 184 9.56 5.41 -17.88
C GLY A 184 9.47 6.08 -19.25
N ILE A 185 10.38 7.01 -19.51
CA ILE A 185 10.64 7.56 -20.84
C ILE A 185 12.09 7.18 -21.19
N PRO A 186 12.32 6.13 -21.97
CA PRO A 186 13.67 5.66 -22.27
C PRO A 186 14.45 6.67 -23.12
N ILE A 187 15.61 7.12 -22.62
CA ILE A 187 16.42 8.18 -23.24
C ILE A 187 16.90 7.78 -24.65
N GLU A 188 17.12 6.49 -24.87
CA GLU A 188 17.55 5.89 -26.14
C GLU A 188 16.45 5.84 -27.21
N SER A 189 15.21 6.12 -26.83
CA SER A 189 14.05 6.17 -27.72
C SER A 189 13.21 7.42 -27.51
N PHE A 190 13.83 8.52 -27.06
CA PHE A 190 13.20 9.80 -26.83
C PHE A 190 13.67 10.82 -27.88
N GLY A 191 13.00 10.86 -29.03
CA GLY A 191 13.49 11.62 -30.19
C GLY A 191 14.82 11.07 -30.71
N SER A 192 15.05 9.77 -30.56
CA SER A 192 16.33 9.11 -30.83
C SER A 192 16.13 7.62 -31.12
N GLY A 193 17.21 6.95 -31.53
CA GLY A 193 17.22 5.51 -31.78
C GLY A 193 16.28 5.11 -32.93
N SER A 194 15.36 4.19 -32.66
CA SER A 194 14.34 3.76 -33.63
C SER A 194 13.18 4.74 -33.78
N CYS A 195 13.10 5.77 -32.93
CA CYS A 195 12.08 6.79 -33.01
C CYS A 195 12.60 8.02 -33.76
N LEU A 196 11.69 8.71 -34.45
CA LEU A 196 12.00 9.92 -35.21
C LEU A 196 12.53 11.03 -34.29
N PRO A 197 13.61 11.73 -34.68
CA PRO A 197 14.16 12.83 -33.90
C PRO A 197 13.18 13.99 -33.76
N PHE A 198 13.26 14.69 -32.63
CA PHE A 198 12.46 15.89 -32.43
C PHE A 198 12.90 17.03 -33.35
N THR A 199 11.93 17.76 -33.89
CA THR A 199 12.15 18.95 -34.71
C THR A 199 11.55 20.16 -34.00
N GLY A 200 12.33 21.24 -33.89
CA GLY A 200 11.98 22.41 -33.10
C GLY A 200 12.28 22.21 -31.61
N GLY A 201 12.61 23.29 -30.92
CA GLY A 201 13.02 23.29 -29.54
C GLY A 201 14.41 22.66 -29.31
N THR A 202 14.97 22.92 -28.15
CA THR A 202 16.22 22.32 -27.66
C THR A 202 16.02 21.73 -26.27
N ASN A 203 16.99 20.97 -25.73
CA ASN A 203 16.91 20.40 -24.38
C ASN A 203 15.59 19.65 -24.10
N HIS A 204 15.18 18.79 -25.04
CA HIS A 204 13.98 17.97 -24.90
C HIS A 204 14.09 17.09 -23.66
N ARG A 205 13.03 17.07 -22.86
CA ARG A 205 12.93 16.32 -21.60
C ARG A 205 11.53 15.76 -21.44
N GLY A 206 11.44 14.56 -20.87
CA GLY A 206 10.17 13.94 -20.51
C GLY A 206 10.05 13.85 -19.00
N VAL A 207 8.86 14.11 -18.49
CA VAL A 207 8.55 14.02 -17.06
C VAL A 207 7.29 13.18 -16.89
N VAL A 208 7.38 12.17 -16.02
CA VAL A 208 6.23 11.41 -15.56
C VAL A 208 6.01 11.72 -14.09
N LEU A 209 4.81 12.22 -13.76
CA LEU A 209 4.40 12.56 -12.41
C LEU A 209 3.25 11.64 -11.99
N PRO A 210 3.54 10.57 -11.25
CA PRO A 210 2.51 9.84 -10.53
C PRO A 210 1.85 10.76 -9.51
N VAL A 211 0.53 10.71 -9.46
CA VAL A 211 -0.27 11.44 -8.47
C VAL A 211 -1.15 10.41 -7.78
N ARG A 212 -0.97 10.26 -6.47
CA ARG A 212 -1.85 9.42 -5.66
C ARG A 212 -2.67 10.33 -4.76
N ASP A 213 -3.96 10.38 -5.04
CA ASP A 213 -4.93 10.96 -4.12
C ASP A 213 -5.14 9.95 -2.99
N GLU A 214 -4.51 10.18 -1.84
CA GLU A 214 -4.92 9.48 -0.63
C GLU A 214 -6.25 10.10 -0.21
N MET A 215 -7.34 9.39 -0.51
CA MET A 215 -8.64 9.76 0.04
C MET A 215 -8.52 9.88 1.55
N SER A 216 -9.30 10.81 2.10
CA SER A 216 -9.46 11.04 3.53
C SER A 216 -9.33 9.72 4.25
N CYS A 217 -8.32 9.57 5.10
CA CYS A 217 -8.32 8.47 6.04
C CYS A 217 -9.72 8.46 6.65
N SER A 218 -10.46 7.38 6.44
CA SER A 218 -11.46 6.99 7.41
C SER A 218 -10.64 6.69 8.65
N SER A 219 -10.24 7.74 9.38
CA SER A 219 -9.89 7.66 10.78
C SER A 219 -11.11 6.98 11.36
N GLY A 220 -11.03 5.67 11.55
CA GLY A 220 -12.14 4.89 12.07
C GLY A 220 -12.51 5.60 13.36
N ARG A 221 -13.62 6.35 13.35
CA ARG A 221 -14.13 6.90 14.61
C ARG A 221 -14.34 5.66 15.46
N LYS A 222 -13.82 5.66 16.70
CA LYS A 222 -13.99 4.56 17.68
C LYS A 222 -15.46 4.44 18.04
N LYS A 223 -16.26 3.96 17.10
CA LYS A 223 -17.71 3.80 17.20
C LYS A 223 -18.06 2.44 17.77
N THR A 224 -17.09 1.56 17.97
CA THR A 224 -17.34 0.22 18.50
C THR A 224 -16.26 -0.17 19.51
N GLN A 225 -16.70 -0.59 20.69
CA GLN A 225 -15.86 -1.15 21.74
C GLN A 225 -16.41 -2.53 22.11
N ALA A 226 -15.53 -3.46 22.45
CA ALA A 226 -15.91 -4.77 22.97
C ALA A 226 -15.57 -4.85 24.44
N ILE A 227 -16.56 -5.12 25.27
CA ILE A 227 -16.35 -5.54 26.66
C ILE A 227 -16.35 -7.06 26.64
N ILE A 228 -15.23 -7.66 27.05
CA ILE A 228 -15.03 -9.11 26.98
C ILE A 228 -14.79 -9.64 28.36
N ALA A 229 -15.51 -10.69 28.71
CA ALA A 229 -15.28 -11.46 29.91
C ALA A 229 -14.97 -12.91 29.54
N ASP A 230 -13.86 -13.43 30.01
CA ASP A 230 -13.38 -14.79 29.73
C ASP A 230 -12.75 -15.45 30.98
N SER A 231 -12.81 -16.78 31.03
CA SER A 231 -12.33 -17.58 32.15
C SER A 231 -12.15 -19.07 31.77
N ASN A 232 -11.43 -19.81 32.61
CA ASN A 232 -11.19 -21.26 32.46
C ASN A 232 -12.29 -22.15 33.07
N SER A 233 -13.24 -21.57 33.81
CA SER A 233 -14.40 -22.27 34.41
C SER A 233 -15.69 -21.47 34.15
N PRO A 234 -16.89 -21.95 34.49
CA PRO A 234 -18.11 -21.15 34.32
C PRO A 234 -17.99 -19.76 34.95
N ILE A 235 -18.28 -18.73 34.16
CA ILE A 235 -18.14 -17.32 34.53
C ILE A 235 -19.39 -16.83 35.28
N GLY A 236 -19.19 -16.03 36.33
CA GLY A 236 -20.29 -15.47 37.12
C GLY A 236 -19.89 -14.25 37.95
N GLY A 237 -20.81 -13.71 38.74
CA GLY A 237 -20.57 -12.50 39.54
C GLY A 237 -20.88 -11.21 38.77
N THR A 238 -20.31 -10.11 39.25
CA THR A 238 -20.59 -8.77 38.71
C THR A 238 -19.31 -7.99 38.45
N PHE A 239 -19.41 -6.97 37.60
CA PHE A 239 -18.34 -6.01 37.33
C PHE A 239 -18.90 -4.60 37.25
N SER A 240 -18.04 -3.60 37.39
CA SER A 240 -18.40 -2.18 37.22
C SER A 240 -17.91 -1.65 35.88
N ILE A 241 -18.67 -0.72 35.28
CA ILE A 241 -18.29 -0.02 34.05
C ILE A 241 -18.17 1.47 34.35
N HIS A 242 -17.04 2.08 33.96
CA HIS A 242 -16.77 3.50 34.10
C HIS A 242 -16.74 4.17 32.73
N TYR A 243 -17.38 5.34 32.63
CA TYR A 243 -17.39 6.19 31.44
C TYR A 243 -17.60 7.66 31.80
N SER A 244 -16.71 8.54 31.36
CA SER A 244 -16.70 9.99 31.53
C SER A 244 -16.88 10.43 32.98
N GLY A 245 -16.27 9.68 33.91
CA GLY A 245 -16.40 9.90 35.35
C GLY A 245 -17.66 9.31 36.00
N ASN A 246 -18.60 8.78 35.22
CA ASN A 246 -19.77 8.06 35.72
C ASN A 246 -19.47 6.56 35.88
N VAL A 247 -20.27 5.88 36.70
CA VAL A 247 -20.11 4.45 37.00
C VAL A 247 -21.43 3.69 36.97
N VAL A 248 -21.43 2.50 36.37
CA VAL A 248 -22.43 1.45 36.59
C VAL A 248 -21.83 0.43 37.56
N PRO A 249 -22.26 0.35 38.83
CA PRO A 249 -21.52 -0.35 39.88
C PRO A 249 -21.72 -1.87 39.92
N SER A 250 -22.74 -2.42 39.24
CA SER A 250 -23.04 -3.85 39.35
C SER A 250 -23.75 -4.36 38.10
N VAL A 251 -22.96 -4.71 37.08
CA VAL A 251 -23.43 -5.38 35.88
C VAL A 251 -23.17 -6.88 36.01
N LEU A 252 -24.19 -7.69 35.80
CA LEU A 252 -24.07 -9.15 35.84
C LEU A 252 -23.30 -9.67 34.63
N LEU A 253 -22.38 -10.63 34.83
CA LEU A 253 -21.71 -11.30 33.71
C LEU A 253 -22.66 -12.12 32.83
N THR A 254 -23.82 -12.50 33.36
CA THR A 254 -24.87 -13.19 32.61
C THR A 254 -25.79 -12.24 31.85
N ALA A 255 -25.64 -10.91 32.01
CA ALA A 255 -26.52 -9.90 31.43
C ALA A 255 -26.71 -10.11 29.92
N THR A 256 -27.95 -10.01 29.48
CA THR A 256 -28.34 -9.99 28.08
C THR A 256 -27.86 -8.70 27.39
N ALA A 257 -27.89 -8.68 26.06
CA ALA A 257 -27.54 -7.47 25.31
C ALA A 257 -28.43 -6.28 25.70
N ALA A 258 -29.74 -6.50 25.86
CA ALA A 258 -30.70 -5.47 26.24
C ALA A 258 -30.48 -4.93 27.66
N GLU A 259 -30.14 -5.81 28.62
CA GLU A 259 -29.80 -5.38 29.99
C GLU A 259 -28.52 -4.55 30.01
N MET A 260 -27.48 -4.99 29.29
CA MET A 260 -26.23 -4.24 29.13
C MET A 260 -26.48 -2.86 28.51
N GLU A 261 -27.30 -2.80 27.47
CA GLU A 261 -27.69 -1.54 26.82
C GLU A 261 -28.42 -0.60 27.78
N ALA A 262 -29.35 -1.13 28.59
CA ALA A 262 -30.05 -0.34 29.60
C ALA A 262 -29.09 0.22 30.66
N HIS A 263 -28.12 -0.56 31.11
CA HIS A 263 -27.07 -0.11 32.02
C HIS A 263 -26.20 0.99 31.41
N LEU A 264 -25.78 0.85 30.16
CA LEU A 264 -24.92 1.86 29.51
C LEU A 264 -25.69 3.16 29.22
N ARG A 265 -26.99 3.07 28.92
CA ARG A 265 -27.85 4.25 28.71
C ARG A 265 -28.10 5.06 29.97
N SER A 266 -27.84 4.52 31.17
CA SER A 266 -27.97 5.28 32.42
C SER A 266 -26.76 6.16 32.71
N LEU A 267 -25.68 6.06 31.93
CA LEU A 267 -24.47 6.87 32.09
C LEU A 267 -24.64 8.23 31.39
N ASP A 268 -24.44 9.32 32.15
CA ASP A 268 -24.45 10.66 31.57
C ASP A 268 -23.34 10.82 30.52
N GLY A 269 -23.68 11.41 29.38
CA GLY A 269 -22.77 11.54 28.23
C GLY A 269 -22.91 10.43 27.18
N LEU A 270 -23.67 9.36 27.44
CA LEU A 270 -24.02 8.34 26.44
C LEU A 270 -25.45 8.53 25.93
N LYS A 271 -25.62 9.37 24.91
CA LYS A 271 -26.96 9.70 24.36
C LYS A 271 -27.66 8.51 23.70
N SER A 272 -26.91 7.66 22.99
CA SER A 272 -27.47 6.45 22.37
C SER A 272 -26.36 5.45 22.03
N VAL A 273 -26.54 4.23 22.54
CA VAL A 273 -25.72 3.05 22.28
C VAL A 273 -26.61 1.88 21.87
N GLU A 274 -26.04 0.99 21.07
CA GLU A 274 -26.60 -0.29 20.67
C GLU A 274 -25.64 -1.39 21.13
N VAL A 275 -26.16 -2.41 21.80
CA VAL A 275 -25.34 -3.53 22.30
C VAL A 275 -25.75 -4.82 21.62
N SER A 276 -24.77 -5.57 21.13
CA SER A 276 -24.95 -6.98 20.73
C SER A 276 -24.10 -7.89 21.59
N LYS A 277 -24.58 -9.10 21.86
CA LYS A 277 -23.87 -10.10 22.67
C LYS A 277 -23.44 -11.25 21.76
N VAL A 278 -22.15 -11.56 21.75
CA VAL A 278 -21.58 -12.66 20.96
C VAL A 278 -20.80 -13.61 21.87
N SER A 279 -20.81 -14.90 21.53
CA SER A 279 -19.94 -15.89 22.19
C SER A 279 -18.48 -15.58 21.87
N TYR A 280 -17.61 -15.62 22.88
CA TYR A 280 -16.18 -15.40 22.71
C TYR A 280 -15.41 -16.66 23.12
N GLN A 281 -14.66 -17.24 22.19
CA GLN A 281 -14.08 -18.60 22.34
C GLN A 281 -12.55 -18.59 22.47
N ASP A 282 -12.00 -17.59 23.15
CA ASP A 282 -10.55 -17.56 23.39
C ASP A 282 -10.12 -18.41 24.60
N MET A 283 -11.00 -18.51 25.61
CA MET A 283 -10.91 -19.44 26.72
C MET A 283 -12.12 -20.38 26.73
N ALA A 284 -12.13 -21.34 27.66
CA ALA A 284 -13.20 -22.33 27.79
C ALA A 284 -14.59 -21.69 27.98
N TRP A 285 -14.65 -20.54 28.64
CA TRP A 285 -15.88 -19.76 28.85
C TRP A 285 -15.61 -18.31 28.54
N GLY A 286 -16.33 -17.73 27.58
CA GLY A 286 -16.17 -16.33 27.22
C GLY A 286 -17.40 -15.72 26.56
N VAL A 287 -17.58 -14.43 26.82
CA VAL A 287 -18.67 -13.61 26.30
C VAL A 287 -18.14 -12.24 25.92
N ALA A 288 -18.59 -11.71 24.79
CA ALA A 288 -18.28 -10.35 24.38
C ALA A 288 -19.57 -9.55 24.15
N TRP A 289 -19.65 -8.37 24.76
CA TRP A 289 -20.65 -7.36 24.45
C TRP A 289 -20.03 -6.33 23.51
N ILE A 290 -20.56 -6.25 22.29
CA ILE A 290 -20.14 -5.30 21.28
C ILE A 290 -21.01 -4.07 21.42
N VAL A 291 -20.41 -2.98 21.90
CA VAL A 291 -21.07 -1.70 22.14
C VAL A 291 -20.81 -0.78 20.95
N ARG A 292 -21.86 -0.47 20.20
CA ARG A 292 -21.83 0.48 19.08
C ARG A 292 -22.38 1.83 19.54
N PHE A 293 -21.58 2.86 19.35
CA PHE A 293 -21.95 4.25 19.61
C PHE A 293 -22.62 4.84 18.37
N MET A 294 -23.74 5.53 18.56
CA MET A 294 -24.39 6.28 17.48
C MET A 294 -23.51 7.44 16.99
N PRO A 295 -23.68 7.91 15.73
CA PRO A 295 -22.90 9.00 15.19
C PRO A 295 -22.90 10.24 16.10
N THR A 296 -21.74 10.59 16.63
CA THR A 296 -21.48 11.80 17.41
C THR A 296 -20.26 12.54 16.86
N ASN A 297 -20.22 13.85 17.06
CA ASN A 297 -19.07 14.70 16.76
C ASN A 297 -18.11 14.84 17.96
N GLU A 298 -18.46 14.24 19.10
CA GLU A 298 -17.66 14.24 20.31
C GLU A 298 -16.60 13.12 20.27
N THR A 299 -15.48 13.35 20.96
CA THR A 299 -14.46 12.33 21.18
C THR A 299 -14.97 11.29 22.17
N LEU A 300 -15.05 10.04 21.75
CA LEU A 300 -15.46 8.92 22.60
C LEU A 300 -14.25 8.37 23.36
N GLU A 301 -14.37 8.26 24.68
CA GLU A 301 -13.38 7.59 25.51
C GLU A 301 -13.62 6.07 25.56
N MET A 302 -12.59 5.33 25.98
CA MET A 302 -12.71 3.88 26.21
C MET A 302 -13.41 3.64 27.56
N PHE A 303 -14.31 2.67 27.61
CA PHE A 303 -14.80 2.17 28.89
C PHE A 303 -13.64 1.62 29.72
N ALA A 304 -13.70 1.86 31.04
CA ALA A 304 -12.89 1.14 32.00
C ALA A 304 -13.79 0.18 32.80
N VAL A 305 -13.25 -0.98 33.17
CA VAL A 305 -13.97 -2.00 33.92
C VAL A 305 -13.24 -2.34 35.21
N ASP A 306 -14.00 -2.60 36.28
CA ASP A 306 -13.49 -3.19 37.52
C ASP A 306 -14.15 -4.56 37.71
N ASP A 307 -13.34 -5.62 37.64
CA ASP A 307 -13.75 -7.01 37.63
C ASP A 307 -13.51 -7.74 38.96
N LYS A 308 -13.23 -7.02 40.06
CA LYS A 308 -12.94 -7.61 41.38
C LYS A 308 -14.01 -8.54 41.94
N LEU A 309 -15.26 -8.40 41.51
CA LEU A 309 -16.39 -9.21 41.97
C LEU A 309 -16.78 -10.31 40.97
N THR A 310 -15.94 -10.55 39.97
CA THR A 310 -16.11 -11.66 39.03
C THR A 310 -15.66 -12.98 39.67
N THR A 311 -16.24 -14.07 39.20
CA THR A 311 -15.99 -15.42 39.70
C THR A 311 -15.72 -16.37 38.55
N GLY A 312 -14.86 -17.36 38.82
CA GLY A 312 -14.34 -18.30 37.84
C GLY A 312 -12.81 -18.33 37.91
N SER A 313 -12.20 -19.45 37.48
CA SER A 313 -10.74 -19.57 37.40
C SER A 313 -10.22 -18.65 36.31
N ASP A 314 -9.30 -17.75 36.67
CA ASP A 314 -8.70 -16.74 35.78
C ASP A 314 -9.75 -15.85 35.10
N ALA A 315 -10.89 -15.60 35.77
CA ALA A 315 -11.90 -14.68 35.28
C ALA A 315 -11.32 -13.27 35.18
N LYS A 316 -11.49 -12.67 34.00
CA LYS A 316 -11.07 -11.29 33.72
C LYS A 316 -12.11 -10.60 32.86
N VAL A 317 -12.24 -9.28 33.02
CA VAL A 317 -13.03 -8.44 32.11
C VAL A 317 -12.14 -7.35 31.55
N ASN A 318 -12.14 -7.20 30.23
CA ASN A 318 -11.33 -6.20 29.55
C ASN A 318 -12.13 -5.49 28.46
N VAL A 319 -11.70 -4.27 28.13
CA VAL A 319 -12.30 -3.47 27.06
C VAL A 319 -11.29 -3.28 25.94
N TYR A 320 -11.71 -3.58 24.72
CA TYR A 320 -10.87 -3.50 23.53
C TYR A 320 -11.53 -2.64 22.44
N PRO A 321 -10.76 -1.89 21.65
CA PRO A 321 -11.29 -1.28 20.45
C PRO A 321 -11.67 -2.39 19.45
N VAL A 322 -12.77 -2.18 18.72
CA VAL A 322 -13.15 -3.07 17.62
C VAL A 322 -12.90 -2.34 16.30
N LEU A 323 -12.05 -2.92 15.47
CA LEU A 323 -11.87 -2.50 14.10
C LEU A 323 -12.98 -3.11 13.25
N ASN A 324 -13.87 -2.27 12.72
CA ASN A 324 -14.89 -2.67 11.76
C ASN A 324 -14.48 -2.19 10.36
N VAL A 325 -14.08 -3.12 9.50
CA VAL A 325 -13.76 -2.84 8.09
C VAL A 325 -14.96 -3.26 7.26
N THR A 326 -15.45 -2.35 6.43
CA THR A 326 -16.58 -2.59 5.54
C THR A 326 -16.27 -2.01 4.18
N THR A 327 -16.33 -2.85 3.15
CA THR A 327 -16.29 -2.44 1.75
C THR A 327 -17.66 -2.70 1.14
N VAL A 328 -18.22 -1.67 0.50
CA VAL A 328 -19.54 -1.70 -0.13
C VAL A 328 -19.43 -1.08 -1.51
N ALA A 329 -20.11 -1.67 -2.49
CA ALA A 329 -20.40 -1.05 -3.78
C ALA A 329 -21.89 -1.05 -4.04
N THR A 330 -22.33 -0.12 -4.89
CA THR A 330 -23.73 0.01 -5.29
C THR A 330 -24.19 -1.13 -6.20
N GLN A 331 -23.25 -1.86 -6.81
CA GLN A 331 -23.48 -3.03 -7.66
C GLN A 331 -22.49 -4.15 -7.29
N ASP A 332 -22.65 -5.35 -7.88
CA ASP A 332 -21.71 -6.48 -7.71
C ASP A 332 -20.44 -6.26 -8.53
N ASP A 333 -19.75 -5.16 -8.23
CA ASP A 333 -18.60 -4.66 -8.98
C ASP A 333 -17.43 -4.25 -8.07
N ILE A 334 -17.43 -4.71 -6.81
CA ILE A 334 -16.24 -4.58 -5.96
C ILE A 334 -15.11 -5.40 -6.59
N SER A 335 -13.98 -4.75 -6.80
CA SER A 335 -12.74 -5.38 -7.24
C SER A 335 -11.53 -4.71 -6.59
N GLY A 336 -10.38 -5.36 -6.66
CA GLY A 336 -9.11 -4.84 -6.13
C GLY A 336 -8.85 -5.18 -4.66
N ASN A 337 -7.89 -4.47 -4.09
CA ASN A 337 -7.34 -4.76 -2.77
C ASN A 337 -7.25 -3.50 -1.89
N PHE A 338 -7.06 -3.70 -0.59
CA PHE A 338 -6.84 -2.66 0.41
C PHE A 338 -5.65 -3.00 1.32
N ARG A 339 -5.17 -2.02 2.09
CA ARG A 339 -4.19 -2.22 3.18
C ARG A 339 -4.77 -1.62 4.45
N ILE A 340 -4.45 -2.21 5.61
CA ILE A 340 -4.81 -1.64 6.91
C ILE A 340 -3.55 -0.94 7.46
N HIS A 341 -3.71 0.33 7.84
CA HIS A 341 -2.68 1.12 8.48
C HIS A 341 -3.00 1.27 9.97
N LEU A 342 -2.06 0.95 10.85
CA LEU A 342 -2.19 1.08 12.29
C LEU A 342 -0.96 1.78 12.86
N GLY A 343 -1.11 3.04 13.25
CA GLY A 343 0.03 3.87 13.64
C GLY A 343 0.98 4.08 12.45
N GLY A 344 2.25 3.69 12.61
CA GLY A 344 3.27 3.74 11.54
C GLY A 344 3.37 2.46 10.71
N GLU A 345 2.66 1.40 11.09
CA GLU A 345 2.72 0.09 10.43
C GLU A 345 1.60 -0.07 9.42
N LYS A 346 1.83 -0.90 8.39
CA LYS A 346 0.84 -1.24 7.37
C LYS A 346 0.89 -2.72 7.03
N THR A 347 -0.26 -3.30 6.70
CA THR A 347 -0.33 -4.69 6.24
C THR A 347 0.27 -4.84 4.86
N ASP A 348 0.53 -6.10 4.45
CA ASP A 348 0.63 -6.39 3.02
C ASP A 348 -0.74 -6.15 2.35
N VAL A 349 -0.78 -6.25 1.03
CA VAL A 349 -2.01 -6.06 0.25
C VAL A 349 -3.04 -7.14 0.60
N ILE A 350 -4.26 -6.73 0.93
CA ILE A 350 -5.39 -7.59 1.29
C ILE A 350 -6.47 -7.48 0.22
N SER A 351 -6.88 -8.60 -0.37
CA SER A 351 -7.96 -8.58 -1.35
C SER A 351 -9.31 -8.18 -0.76
N HIS A 352 -10.16 -7.50 -1.54
CA HIS A 352 -11.57 -7.30 -1.17
C HIS A 352 -12.29 -8.63 -0.91
N GLN A 353 -11.82 -9.75 -1.48
CA GLN A 353 -12.31 -11.12 -1.23
C GLN A 353 -11.53 -11.86 -0.14
N ALA A 354 -10.67 -11.18 0.61
CA ALA A 354 -9.83 -11.83 1.62
C ALA A 354 -10.68 -12.55 2.66
N THR A 355 -10.31 -13.79 2.96
CA THR A 355 -10.93 -14.54 4.04
C THR A 355 -10.60 -13.93 5.40
N HIS A 356 -11.42 -14.22 6.41
CA HIS A 356 -11.13 -13.84 7.80
C HIS A 356 -9.72 -14.24 8.25
N GLY A 357 -9.25 -15.43 7.86
CA GLY A 357 -7.91 -15.91 8.19
C GLY A 357 -6.79 -15.08 7.55
N LYS A 358 -6.99 -14.58 6.32
CA LYS A 358 -6.02 -13.67 5.67
C LYS A 358 -5.95 -12.33 6.41
N ILE A 359 -7.08 -11.77 6.81
CA ILE A 359 -7.10 -10.50 7.56
C ILE A 359 -6.42 -10.67 8.92
N LEU A 360 -6.71 -11.75 9.66
CA LEU A 360 -6.04 -12.07 10.92
C LEU A 360 -4.52 -12.18 10.75
N HIS A 361 -4.08 -12.93 9.74
CA HIS A 361 -2.66 -13.11 9.45
C HIS A 361 -1.95 -11.78 9.22
N GLU A 362 -2.55 -10.89 8.41
CA GLU A 362 -1.95 -9.59 8.11
C GLU A 362 -1.92 -8.67 9.33
N LEU A 363 -2.95 -8.66 10.16
CA LEU A 363 -2.96 -7.83 11.37
C LEU A 363 -1.96 -8.32 12.43
N HIS A 364 -1.78 -9.63 12.59
CA HIS A 364 -0.76 -10.20 13.50
C HIS A 364 0.68 -9.89 13.07
N ARG A 365 0.89 -9.45 11.82
CA ARG A 365 2.22 -9.06 11.32
C ARG A 365 2.59 -7.62 11.66
N LEU A 366 1.63 -6.79 12.07
CA LEU A 366 1.90 -5.41 12.44
C LEU A 366 2.65 -5.35 13.77
N VAL A 367 3.72 -4.55 13.81
CA VAL A 367 4.48 -4.35 15.05
C VAL A 367 3.59 -3.67 16.09
N GLY A 368 3.56 -4.23 17.30
CA GLY A 368 2.74 -3.74 18.41
C GLY A 368 1.36 -4.39 18.52
N VAL A 369 0.95 -5.20 17.53
CA VAL A 369 -0.25 -6.02 17.63
C VAL A 369 0.10 -7.35 18.30
N GLY A 370 -0.33 -7.51 19.56
CA GLY A 370 -0.06 -8.73 20.33
C GLY A 370 -0.97 -9.90 19.96
N LYS A 371 -2.26 -9.61 19.75
CA LYS A 371 -3.26 -10.62 19.41
C LYS A 371 -4.49 -9.96 18.79
N VAL A 372 -4.97 -10.57 17.72
CA VAL A 372 -6.22 -10.22 17.05
C VAL A 372 -7.12 -11.43 17.03
N VAL A 373 -8.38 -11.24 17.42
CA VAL A 373 -9.41 -12.28 17.39
C VAL A 373 -10.64 -11.74 16.66
N MET A 374 -11.23 -12.58 15.83
CA MET A 374 -12.47 -12.28 15.12
C MET A 374 -13.67 -12.31 16.06
N LEU A 375 -14.54 -11.31 15.97
CA LEU A 375 -15.78 -11.24 16.74
C LEU A 375 -16.99 -11.52 15.87
N GLY A 376 -17.38 -12.81 15.81
CA GLY A 376 -18.56 -13.29 15.10
C GLY A 376 -18.51 -13.09 13.58
N SER A 377 -19.24 -13.92 12.84
CA SER A 377 -19.65 -13.60 11.48
C SER A 377 -21.09 -13.11 11.56
N SER A 378 -21.39 -11.84 11.28
CA SER A 378 -22.75 -11.53 10.84
C SER A 378 -22.87 -12.07 9.41
N TYR A 379 -23.23 -13.35 9.31
CA TYR A 379 -23.94 -13.87 8.14
C TYR A 379 -25.36 -13.29 8.23
N GLU A 380 -25.53 -12.00 7.93
CA GLU A 380 -26.84 -11.35 7.83
C GLU A 380 -26.63 -9.93 7.29
N ASP A 381 -26.51 -9.78 5.97
CA ASP A 381 -27.46 -9.00 5.16
C ASP A 381 -27.16 -9.15 3.65
N ASP A 382 -28.22 -9.27 2.85
CA ASP A 382 -28.27 -9.55 1.41
C ASP A 382 -27.83 -8.36 0.51
N GLU A 383 -26.74 -7.68 0.86
CA GLU A 383 -26.07 -6.75 -0.06
C GLU A 383 -24.57 -7.05 -0.07
N LEU A 384 -23.92 -6.74 -1.19
CA LEU A 384 -22.55 -7.12 -1.56
C LEU A 384 -21.49 -6.47 -0.65
N ALA A 385 -21.49 -6.85 0.62
CA ALA A 385 -20.72 -6.23 1.68
C ALA A 385 -19.82 -7.28 2.35
N VAL A 386 -18.52 -6.97 2.43
CA VAL A 386 -17.59 -7.72 3.27
C VAL A 386 -17.47 -6.97 4.59
N GLN A 387 -17.97 -7.55 5.66
CA GLN A 387 -17.87 -6.99 7.00
C GLN A 387 -16.91 -7.81 7.87
N PHE A 388 -15.86 -7.16 8.35
CA PHE A 388 -14.89 -7.73 9.28
C PHE A 388 -14.96 -7.00 10.61
N ARG A 389 -14.91 -7.75 11.73
CA ARG A 389 -14.80 -7.22 13.09
C ARG A 389 -13.69 -7.94 13.83
N ALA A 390 -12.65 -7.21 14.24
CA ALA A 390 -11.66 -7.78 15.14
C ALA A 390 -11.20 -6.83 16.25
N LEU A 391 -10.68 -7.47 17.30
CA LEU A 391 -10.02 -6.85 18.44
C LEU A 391 -8.58 -6.53 18.05
N VAL A 392 -8.14 -5.30 18.31
CA VAL A 392 -6.78 -4.83 18.00
C VAL A 392 -6.06 -4.41 19.28
#